data_AF-A0A135RXY5-F1
#
_entry.id   AF-A0A135RXY5-F1
#
_cell.length_a   1.000
_cell.length_b   1.000
_cell.length_c   1.000
_cell.angle_alpha   90.00
_cell.angle_beta   90.00
_cell.angle_gamma   90.00
#
_symmetry.space_group_name_H-M   'P 1'
#
loop_
_entity.id
_entity.type
_entity.pdbx_description
1 polymer ?
#
loop_
_entity_poly.entity_id
_entity_poly.type
_entity_poly.pdbx_seq_one_letter_code
_entity_poly.pdbx_strand_id
1 'polypeptide(L)'
;MHILAVCLFGVVFPACTRSENRFRRPSGPGPAGDFRDNPVYTLGDNIDLQWEMDLKNIDLILWQQQPTGNIKGPYAKLASNSTAKSLVWTVGYAGFPSTMNPDLSQVYFLQFFKTGQSGSSATSHYFNITEPDITSTSTTSSTTTTPSATTAALSLASASATATPDSSPAQSTTTSTDEDQLSSTAVAGIAVGATLGALLLLALLAGLVRRCIKRRRDMAVHTEGDILVYAERQLHAKDEAAAWKLELPVHSRERFEVEACEPRHEMPC
;
A
#
# COMPACT_ATOMS: atom_id res chain seq x y z
N MET A 1 -34.70 39.05 -4.31
CA MET A 1 -33.37 38.73 -4.90
C MET A 1 -32.68 37.56 -4.17
N HIS A 2 -33.15 36.31 -4.29
CA HIS A 2 -32.58 35.18 -3.51
C HIS A 2 -32.23 33.90 -4.31
N ILE A 3 -32.49 33.85 -5.62
CA ILE A 3 -32.35 32.61 -6.41
C ILE A 3 -30.95 32.46 -7.06
N LEU A 4 -30.15 33.54 -7.16
CA LEU A 4 -28.81 33.47 -7.76
C LEU A 4 -27.67 33.03 -6.81
N ALA A 5 -27.92 32.93 -5.50
CA ALA A 5 -26.85 32.69 -4.51
C ALA A 5 -26.39 31.23 -4.36
N VAL A 6 -27.12 30.26 -4.95
CA VAL A 6 -26.92 28.82 -4.65
C VAL A 6 -26.09 28.08 -5.70
N CYS A 7 -25.98 28.58 -6.94
CA CYS A 7 -25.32 27.86 -8.03
C CYS A 7 -23.78 27.96 -8.06
N LEU A 8 -23.14 28.56 -7.05
CA LEU A 8 -21.69 28.79 -7.02
C LEU A 8 -20.90 27.84 -6.08
N PHE A 9 -21.57 26.91 -5.42
CA PHE A 9 -20.95 25.79 -4.69
C PHE A 9 -21.23 24.48 -5.43
N GLY A 10 -20.42 24.17 -6.45
CA GLY A 10 -20.68 22.99 -7.29
C GLY A 10 -19.59 22.58 -8.28
N VAL A 11 -18.49 23.33 -8.42
CA VAL A 11 -17.27 22.79 -9.06
C VAL A 11 -16.57 21.89 -8.06
N VAL A 12 -17.18 20.74 -7.79
CA VAL A 12 -16.49 19.58 -7.26
C VAL A 12 -15.53 19.16 -8.37
N PHE A 13 -14.33 19.73 -8.34
CA PHE A 13 -13.19 19.07 -8.94
C PHE A 13 -13.20 17.66 -8.35
N PRO A 14 -13.24 16.59 -9.18
CA PRO A 14 -12.75 15.32 -8.72
C PRO A 14 -11.25 15.50 -8.51
N ALA A 15 -10.91 16.04 -7.34
CA ALA A 15 -9.63 15.79 -6.73
C ALA A 15 -9.52 14.27 -6.71
N CYS A 16 -8.75 13.74 -7.67
CA CYS A 16 -8.34 12.36 -7.64
C CYS A 16 -7.49 12.26 -6.37
N THR A 17 -8.16 11.90 -5.27
CA THR A 17 -7.55 11.67 -3.95
C THR A 17 -6.64 10.49 -4.14
N ARG A 18 -5.40 10.81 -4.52
CA ARG A 18 -4.36 9.84 -4.78
C ARG A 18 -4.12 9.13 -3.45
N SER A 19 -4.58 7.89 -3.35
CA SER A 19 -4.39 7.08 -2.15
C SER A 19 -2.89 6.97 -1.91
N GLU A 20 -2.43 7.48 -0.77
CA GLU A 20 -1.03 7.38 -0.38
C GLU A 20 -0.69 5.91 -0.13
N ASN A 21 0.27 5.41 -0.89
CA ASN A 21 0.78 4.04 -0.76
C ASN A 21 1.38 3.87 0.64
N ARG A 22 0.71 3.12 1.52
CA ARG A 22 1.17 2.89 2.91
C ARG A 22 0.61 1.61 3.50
N PHE A 23 1.39 0.99 4.38
CA PHE A 23 0.91 -0.14 5.18
C PHE A 23 -0.05 0.32 6.29
N ARG A 24 -1.00 -0.56 6.61
CA ARG A 24 -1.97 -0.45 7.71
C ARG A 24 -1.75 -1.52 8.77
N ARG A 25 -1.41 -2.75 8.37
CA ARG A 25 -0.84 -3.79 9.24
C ARG A 25 0.31 -4.52 8.52
N PRO A 26 1.53 -4.58 9.10
CA PRO A 26 2.01 -3.74 10.22
C PRO A 26 1.90 -2.23 9.90
N SER A 27 2.24 -1.36 10.84
CA SER A 27 2.17 0.10 10.64
C SER A 27 3.04 0.58 9.46
N GLY A 28 2.84 1.84 9.03
CA GLY A 28 3.73 2.53 8.10
C GLY A 28 5.15 2.70 8.67
N PRO A 29 6.09 3.24 7.89
CA PRO A 29 7.50 3.28 8.26
C PRO A 29 7.73 4.22 9.46
N GLY A 30 8.49 3.75 10.44
CA GLY A 30 8.98 4.54 11.56
C GLY A 30 10.42 5.03 11.34
N PRO A 31 11.09 5.52 12.40
CA PRO A 31 12.51 5.84 12.34
C PRO A 31 13.35 4.62 11.92
N ALA A 32 14.27 4.81 10.98
CA ALA A 32 15.10 3.71 10.48
C ALA A 32 16.01 3.17 11.60
N GLY A 33 15.98 1.85 11.82
CA GLY A 33 16.72 1.20 12.90
C GLY A 33 16.10 1.30 14.30
N ASP A 34 14.88 1.84 14.44
CA ASP A 34 14.14 1.73 15.70
C ASP A 34 13.39 0.39 15.76
N PHE A 35 13.74 -0.42 16.75
CA PHE A 35 13.22 -1.76 16.98
C PHE A 35 12.53 -1.92 18.33
N ARG A 36 12.41 -0.83 19.11
CA ARG A 36 12.06 -0.86 20.54
C ARG A 36 10.65 -1.40 20.81
N ASP A 37 9.71 -1.02 19.97
CA ASP A 37 8.28 -1.33 20.10
C ASP A 37 7.79 -2.22 18.94
N ASN A 38 8.68 -3.06 18.38
CA ASN A 38 8.34 -3.99 17.31
C ASN A 38 7.27 -5.00 17.78
N PRO A 39 6.16 -5.18 17.03
CA PRO A 39 5.25 -6.28 17.33
C PRO A 39 5.95 -7.61 17.06
N VAL A 40 5.67 -8.60 17.91
CA VAL A 40 6.25 -9.95 17.83
C VAL A 40 5.19 -10.92 17.31
N TYR A 41 5.60 -11.76 16.36
CA TYR A 41 4.75 -12.77 15.73
C TYR A 41 5.40 -14.16 15.83
N THR A 42 4.60 -15.19 16.08
CA THR A 42 5.07 -16.57 16.22
C THR A 42 5.03 -17.29 14.88
N LEU A 43 5.99 -18.19 14.61
CA LEU A 43 5.90 -19.07 13.44
C LEU A 43 4.57 -19.87 13.46
N GLY A 44 3.88 -19.89 12.32
CA GLY A 44 2.57 -20.51 12.16
C GLY A 44 1.37 -19.59 12.40
N ASP A 45 1.56 -18.39 12.98
CA ASP A 45 0.48 -17.41 13.15
C ASP A 45 -0.09 -16.98 11.79
N ASN A 46 -1.39 -16.71 11.71
CA ASN A 46 -2.02 -16.17 10.49
C ASN A 46 -2.31 -14.68 10.67
N ILE A 47 -1.58 -13.84 9.93
CA ILE A 47 -1.66 -12.38 10.02
C ILE A 47 -2.33 -11.83 8.77
N ASP A 48 -3.38 -11.04 8.95
CA ASP A 48 -3.96 -10.22 7.90
C ASP A 48 -3.10 -8.95 7.69
N LEU A 49 -2.14 -9.05 6.76
CA LEU A 49 -1.35 -7.94 6.27
C LEU A 49 -2.26 -7.00 5.47
N GLN A 50 -2.22 -5.70 5.74
CA GLN A 50 -3.12 -4.72 5.10
C GLN A 50 -2.34 -3.50 4.62
N TRP A 51 -2.70 -2.98 3.44
CA TRP A 51 -2.12 -1.76 2.87
C TRP A 51 -3.12 -0.97 2.02
N GLU A 52 -2.88 0.33 1.90
CA GLU A 52 -3.53 1.19 0.91
C GLU A 52 -2.60 1.40 -0.28
N MET A 53 -3.17 1.38 -1.49
CA MET A 53 -2.43 1.69 -2.71
C MET A 53 -3.29 2.27 -3.83
N ASP A 54 -2.66 3.13 -4.65
CA ASP A 54 -3.18 3.65 -5.94
C ASP A 54 -2.68 2.87 -7.17
N LEU A 55 -1.85 1.85 -6.93
CA LEU A 55 -1.20 1.03 -7.95
C LEU A 55 -2.15 -0.01 -8.54
N LYS A 56 -1.98 -0.31 -9.83
CA LYS A 56 -2.74 -1.39 -10.50
C LYS A 56 -2.45 -2.77 -9.89
N ASN A 57 -1.17 -3.04 -9.67
CA ASN A 57 -0.66 -4.34 -9.27
C ASN A 57 0.72 -4.17 -8.61
N ILE A 58 1.01 -5.00 -7.61
CA ILE A 58 2.22 -4.93 -6.81
C ILE A 58 2.89 -6.30 -6.62
N ASP A 59 4.18 -6.27 -6.32
CA ASP A 59 4.91 -7.40 -5.76
C ASP A 59 5.17 -7.10 -4.28
N LEU A 60 4.77 -8.01 -3.39
CA LEU A 60 4.95 -7.89 -1.94
C LEU A 60 6.15 -8.72 -1.49
N ILE A 61 7.10 -8.05 -0.84
CA ILE A 61 8.39 -8.61 -0.42
C ILE A 61 8.54 -8.49 1.09
N LEU A 62 8.92 -9.60 1.72
CA LEU A 62 9.34 -9.69 3.11
C LEU A 62 10.86 -9.72 3.17
N TRP A 63 11.47 -8.80 3.91
CA TRP A 63 12.91 -8.69 4.09
C TRP A 63 13.31 -9.07 5.52
N GLN A 64 14.44 -9.76 5.67
CA GLN A 64 15.14 -9.87 6.95
C GLN A 64 16.10 -8.69 7.10
N GLN A 65 16.05 -7.98 8.23
CA GLN A 65 16.98 -6.90 8.53
C GLN A 65 18.33 -7.50 8.95
N GLN A 66 19.42 -7.15 8.27
CA GLN A 66 20.75 -7.65 8.67
C GLN A 66 21.35 -6.83 9.82
N PRO A 67 22.08 -7.48 10.76
CA PRO A 67 22.71 -6.78 11.88
C PRO A 67 23.94 -5.95 11.48
N THR A 68 24.57 -6.24 10.33
CA THR A 68 25.84 -5.63 9.92
C THR A 68 25.81 -5.13 8.46
N GLY A 69 25.99 -3.82 8.29
CA GLY A 69 26.31 -3.19 7.00
C GLY A 69 25.12 -2.87 6.08
N ASN A 70 25.41 -2.19 4.96
CA ASN A 70 24.44 -1.78 3.93
C ASN A 70 24.08 -2.91 2.94
N ILE A 71 24.16 -4.16 3.38
CA ILE A 71 23.90 -5.33 2.54
C ILE A 71 22.39 -5.60 2.57
N LYS A 72 21.74 -5.62 1.40
CA LYS A 72 20.33 -6.03 1.31
C LYS A 72 20.19 -7.45 1.86
N GLY A 73 19.36 -7.61 2.89
CA GLY A 73 19.11 -8.91 3.50
C GLY A 73 18.47 -9.91 2.53
N PRO A 74 18.46 -11.20 2.91
CA PRO A 74 17.65 -12.18 2.19
C PRO A 74 16.19 -11.74 2.25
N TYR A 75 15.41 -12.14 1.24
CA TYR A 75 14.01 -11.78 1.12
C TYR A 75 13.17 -12.95 0.61
N ALA A 76 11.90 -12.93 0.97
CA ALA A 76 10.85 -13.79 0.41
C ALA A 76 9.84 -12.95 -0.37
N LYS A 77 9.32 -13.48 -1.47
CA LYS A 77 8.23 -12.86 -2.22
C LYS A 77 6.90 -13.48 -1.77
N LEU A 78 6.11 -12.71 -1.03
CA LEU A 78 4.80 -13.16 -0.51
C LEU A 78 3.69 -13.06 -1.55
N ALA A 79 3.78 -12.10 -2.48
CA ALA A 79 2.85 -11.98 -3.61
C ALA A 79 3.53 -11.40 -4.85
N SER A 80 3.06 -11.79 -6.04
CA SER A 80 3.51 -11.28 -7.33
C SER A 80 2.32 -10.77 -8.13
N ASN A 81 2.48 -9.64 -8.83
CA ASN A 81 1.46 -9.05 -9.71
C ASN A 81 0.06 -8.89 -9.05
N SER A 82 0.01 -8.74 -7.73
CA SER A 82 -1.23 -8.76 -6.96
C SER A 82 -1.95 -7.42 -7.03
N THR A 83 -3.26 -7.46 -7.27
CA THR A 83 -4.17 -6.31 -7.19
C THR A 83 -4.81 -6.16 -5.81
N ALA A 84 -4.54 -7.11 -4.89
CA ALA A 84 -5.12 -7.13 -3.55
C ALA A 84 -4.58 -6.00 -2.66
N LYS A 85 -5.38 -5.62 -1.66
CA LYS A 85 -5.04 -4.62 -0.62
C LYS A 85 -4.80 -5.25 0.76
N SER A 86 -4.92 -6.57 0.84
CA SER A 86 -4.56 -7.37 1.99
C SER A 86 -4.09 -8.76 1.58
N LEU A 87 -3.42 -9.45 2.50
CA LEU A 87 -2.99 -10.83 2.37
C LEU A 87 -3.01 -11.47 3.76
N VAL A 88 -3.77 -12.56 3.93
CA VAL A 88 -3.58 -13.45 5.08
C VAL A 88 -2.30 -14.25 4.83
N TRP A 89 -1.27 -13.96 5.63
CA TRP A 89 0.04 -14.58 5.56
C TRP A 89 0.24 -15.46 6.79
N THR A 90 0.58 -16.73 6.57
CA THR A 90 1.06 -17.62 7.62
C THR A 90 2.53 -17.32 7.89
N VAL A 91 2.86 -16.88 9.11
CA VAL A 91 4.19 -16.45 9.52
C VAL A 91 5.18 -17.61 9.37
N GLY A 92 6.22 -17.40 8.56
CA GLY A 92 7.21 -18.41 8.29
C GLY A 92 8.25 -17.99 7.27
N TYR A 93 9.29 -18.82 7.11
CA TYR A 93 10.42 -18.56 6.22
C TYR A 93 10.21 -19.06 4.78
N ALA A 94 8.97 -19.39 4.41
CA ALA A 94 8.65 -19.85 3.07
C ALA A 94 8.97 -18.79 2.01
N GLY A 95 9.74 -19.18 0.98
CA GLY A 95 10.14 -18.30 -0.12
C GLY A 95 11.44 -17.51 0.12
N PHE A 96 12.06 -17.58 1.31
CA PHE A 96 13.45 -17.15 1.48
C PHE A 96 14.41 -18.13 0.79
N PRO A 97 15.62 -17.69 0.38
CA PRO A 97 16.64 -18.59 -0.14
C PRO A 97 17.16 -19.53 0.96
N SER A 98 17.59 -20.75 0.60
CA SER A 98 18.12 -21.75 1.55
C SER A 98 19.40 -21.34 2.30
N THR A 99 20.01 -20.21 1.92
CA THR A 99 21.15 -19.59 2.60
C THR A 99 20.74 -18.56 3.66
N MET A 100 19.44 -18.27 3.81
CA MET A 100 18.91 -17.41 4.86
C MET A 100 19.03 -18.12 6.22
N ASN A 101 19.48 -17.38 7.23
CA ASN A 101 19.59 -17.87 8.59
C ASN A 101 18.72 -16.97 9.51
N PRO A 102 17.65 -17.49 10.12
CA PRO A 102 16.78 -16.69 11.00
C PRO A 102 17.49 -16.19 12.27
N ASP A 103 18.49 -16.91 12.77
CA ASP A 103 19.22 -16.56 14.00
C ASP A 103 20.10 -15.31 13.86
N LEU A 104 20.45 -14.94 12.62
CA LEU A 104 21.21 -13.69 12.36
C LEU A 104 20.42 -12.44 12.76
N SER A 105 19.09 -12.50 12.65
CA SER A 105 18.20 -11.40 13.00
C SER A 105 16.75 -11.86 13.01
N GLN A 106 16.10 -11.66 14.16
CA GLN A 106 14.67 -11.85 14.34
C GLN A 106 13.83 -10.68 13.78
N VAL A 107 14.47 -9.62 13.25
CA VAL A 107 13.80 -8.40 12.80
C VAL A 107 13.52 -8.46 11.30
N TYR A 108 12.27 -8.19 10.92
CA TYR A 108 11.77 -8.24 9.55
C TYR A 108 10.99 -6.97 9.21
N PHE A 109 10.82 -6.70 7.92
CA PHE A 109 9.94 -5.62 7.42
C PHE A 109 9.39 -5.97 6.04
N LEU A 110 8.25 -5.37 5.69
CA LEU A 110 7.60 -5.55 4.40
C LEU A 110 7.85 -4.35 3.50
N GLN A 111 7.98 -4.60 2.21
CA GLN A 111 7.94 -3.59 1.15
C GLN A 111 7.05 -4.07 0.02
N PHE A 112 6.31 -3.17 -0.59
CA PHE A 112 5.68 -3.44 -1.89
C PHE A 112 6.20 -2.53 -2.98
N PHE A 113 6.33 -3.12 -4.17
CA PHE A 113 6.83 -2.49 -5.38
C PHE A 113 5.72 -2.55 -6.42
N LYS A 114 5.54 -1.51 -7.22
CA LYS A 114 4.76 -1.64 -8.46
C LYS A 114 5.45 -2.71 -9.33
N THR A 115 4.74 -3.77 -9.73
CA THR A 115 5.36 -4.88 -10.51
C THR A 115 6.09 -4.35 -11.74
N GLY A 116 7.29 -4.88 -11.99
CA GLY A 116 8.16 -4.43 -13.07
C GLY A 116 8.92 -3.12 -12.79
N GLN A 117 8.89 -2.60 -11.56
CA GLN A 117 9.69 -1.44 -11.14
C GLN A 117 10.53 -1.76 -9.90
N SER A 118 11.76 -1.24 -9.86
CA SER A 118 12.73 -1.51 -8.79
C SER A 118 12.63 -0.57 -7.58
N GLY A 119 11.71 0.41 -7.62
CA GLY A 119 11.51 1.39 -6.54
C GLY A 119 10.43 0.94 -5.54
N SER A 120 10.77 0.89 -4.26
CA SER A 120 9.78 0.62 -3.20
C SER A 120 8.71 1.70 -3.23
N SER A 121 7.45 1.28 -3.22
CA SER A 121 6.28 2.17 -3.24
C SER A 121 5.74 2.43 -1.84
N ALA A 122 5.95 1.50 -0.90
CA ALA A 122 5.82 1.70 0.53
C ALA A 122 6.65 0.67 1.30
N THR A 123 7.01 1.02 2.54
CA THR A 123 7.73 0.17 3.51
C THR A 123 6.93 0.14 4.80
N SER A 124 6.84 -1.01 5.48
CA SER A 124 6.21 -1.10 6.80
C SER A 124 7.17 -0.70 7.91
N HIS A 125 6.66 -0.59 9.14
CA HIS A 125 7.51 -0.69 10.33
C HIS A 125 8.18 -2.07 10.40
N TYR A 126 9.26 -2.14 11.16
CA TYR A 126 9.86 -3.40 11.59
C TYR A 126 8.93 -4.17 12.53
N PHE A 127 9.05 -5.49 12.49
CA PHE A 127 8.40 -6.44 13.40
C PHE A 127 9.32 -7.64 13.63
N ASN A 128 9.07 -8.43 14.66
CA ASN A 128 9.90 -9.56 15.02
C ASN A 128 9.18 -10.89 14.71
N ILE A 129 9.94 -11.92 14.32
CA ILE A 129 9.45 -13.30 14.19
C ILE A 129 10.18 -14.17 15.19
N THR A 130 9.44 -14.92 16.01
CA THR A 130 9.97 -15.85 17.01
C THR A 130 9.47 -17.27 16.75
N GLU A 131 10.32 -18.27 17.05
CA GLU A 131 9.88 -19.66 17.06
C GLU A 131 8.94 -19.92 18.26
N PRO A 132 7.95 -20.83 18.13
CA PRO A 132 7.14 -21.25 19.27
C PRO A 132 8.02 -22.01 20.27
N ASP A 133 8.02 -21.58 21.53
CA ASP A 133 8.71 -22.31 22.59
C ASP A 133 8.06 -23.69 22.77
N ILE A 134 8.82 -24.75 22.47
CA ILE A 134 8.35 -26.14 22.55
C ILE A 134 8.25 -26.63 24.01
N THR A 135 8.48 -25.74 24.99
CA THR A 135 8.51 -26.05 26.43
C THR A 135 7.42 -25.34 27.23
N SER A 136 6.15 -25.44 26.82
CA SER A 136 5.02 -25.54 27.77
C SER A 136 3.69 -25.88 27.10
N THR A 137 3.16 -27.07 27.40
CA THR A 137 1.74 -27.36 27.22
C THR A 137 0.93 -26.52 28.20
N SER A 138 0.40 -25.37 27.77
CA SER A 138 -0.59 -24.61 28.54
C SER A 138 -1.57 -23.87 27.63
N THR A 139 -2.77 -24.44 27.56
CA THR A 139 -3.96 -23.88 26.94
C THR A 139 -4.18 -22.43 27.35
N THR A 140 -4.12 -21.51 26.38
CA THR A 140 -4.67 -20.16 26.56
C THR A 140 -5.60 -19.86 25.39
N SER A 141 -6.88 -19.67 25.70
CA SER A 141 -7.97 -19.55 24.73
C SER A 141 -7.90 -18.24 23.94
N SER A 142 -8.40 -18.30 22.71
CA SER A 142 -8.64 -17.14 21.85
C SER A 142 -9.57 -16.11 22.49
N THR A 143 -9.15 -14.84 22.48
CA THR A 143 -10.01 -13.69 22.80
C THR A 143 -10.17 -12.77 21.59
N THR A 144 -11.17 -13.06 20.77
CA THR A 144 -11.67 -12.12 19.76
C THR A 144 -12.29 -10.91 20.43
N THR A 145 -11.72 -9.72 20.25
CA THR A 145 -12.28 -8.44 20.75
C THR A 145 -12.85 -7.61 19.60
N THR A 146 -14.12 -7.83 19.29
CA THR A 146 -14.95 -6.90 18.51
C THR A 146 -15.29 -5.67 19.35
N PRO A 147 -15.03 -4.42 18.88
CA PRO A 147 -15.60 -3.24 19.50
C PRO A 147 -17.08 -3.09 19.12
N SER A 148 -17.98 -3.38 20.06
CA SER A 148 -19.40 -3.04 19.91
C SER A 148 -19.64 -1.58 20.27
N ALA A 149 -20.47 -0.90 19.47
CA ALA A 149 -20.92 0.45 19.78
C ALA A 149 -21.90 0.44 20.97
N THR A 150 -21.78 1.41 21.87
CA THR A 150 -22.76 1.66 22.94
C THR A 150 -23.31 3.08 22.80
N THR A 151 -24.54 3.15 22.30
CA THR A 151 -25.37 4.36 22.31
C THR A 151 -25.81 4.65 23.75
N ALA A 152 -25.52 5.85 24.25
CA ALA A 152 -26.09 6.35 25.50
C ALA A 152 -27.17 7.39 25.18
N ALA A 153 -28.43 7.02 25.37
CA ALA A 153 -29.57 7.92 25.30
C ALA A 153 -30.33 7.85 26.64
N LEU A 154 -30.40 8.98 27.34
CA LEU A 154 -31.32 9.21 28.46
C LEU A 154 -31.87 10.63 28.34
N SER A 155 -33.17 10.77 28.57
CA SER A 155 -33.96 11.95 28.21
C SER A 155 -34.78 12.49 29.37
N LEU A 156 -35.10 13.78 29.25
CA LEU A 156 -36.23 14.48 29.88
C LEU A 156 -36.21 14.72 31.40
N ALA A 157 -36.23 16.00 31.76
CA ALA A 157 -37.05 16.52 32.85
C ALA A 157 -37.78 17.78 32.35
N SER A 158 -39.06 17.92 32.70
CA SER A 158 -39.97 18.97 32.21
C SER A 158 -40.24 20.01 33.29
N ALA A 159 -40.41 21.27 32.90
CA ALA A 159 -41.13 22.26 33.68
C ALA A 159 -41.86 23.23 32.75
N SER A 160 -43.19 23.30 32.89
CA SER A 160 -44.06 24.23 32.19
C SER A 160 -44.70 25.18 33.21
N ALA A 161 -44.83 26.45 32.85
CA ALA A 161 -45.78 27.37 33.48
C ALA A 161 -46.29 28.37 32.44
N THR A 162 -47.60 28.52 32.35
CA THR A 162 -48.31 29.42 31.42
C THR A 162 -49.17 30.37 32.23
N ALA A 163 -49.13 31.68 31.92
CA ALA A 163 -50.28 32.58 32.01
C ALA A 163 -50.01 33.91 31.28
N THR A 164 -51.00 34.37 30.53
CA THR A 164 -51.18 35.72 29.93
C THR A 164 -52.14 36.54 30.85
N PRO A 165 -52.71 37.73 30.51
CA PRO A 165 -52.61 38.58 29.30
C PRO A 165 -52.52 40.12 29.54
N ASP A 166 -52.64 40.88 28.44
CA ASP A 166 -53.28 42.23 28.31
C ASP A 166 -52.53 43.47 28.87
N SER A 167 -52.13 44.48 28.08
CA SER A 167 -53.03 45.46 27.44
C SER A 167 -52.32 46.49 26.52
N SER A 168 -53.10 47.15 25.66
CA SER A 168 -52.74 48.16 24.62
C SER A 168 -52.89 49.62 25.14
N PRO A 169 -52.83 50.73 24.34
CA PRO A 169 -52.12 51.07 23.08
C PRO A 169 -51.34 52.43 23.14
N ALA A 170 -50.52 52.76 22.12
CA ALA A 170 -50.36 54.11 21.50
C ALA A 170 -49.25 54.09 20.42
N GLN A 171 -49.56 54.18 19.12
CA GLN A 171 -49.76 55.39 18.31
C GLN A 171 -48.46 56.01 17.72
N SER A 172 -48.38 55.93 16.38
CA SER A 172 -47.70 56.84 15.41
C SER A 172 -46.55 56.27 14.55
N THR A 173 -46.26 56.76 13.32
CA THR A 173 -47.04 57.43 12.24
C THR A 173 -46.18 57.47 10.94
N THR A 174 -46.80 57.44 9.75
CA THR A 174 -46.30 57.86 8.39
C THR A 174 -45.18 57.12 7.62
N THR A 175 -45.54 56.65 6.40
CA THR A 175 -44.88 56.76 5.05
C THR A 175 -43.41 56.26 4.87
N SER A 176 -42.96 55.69 3.74
CA SER A 176 -43.44 55.73 2.35
C SER A 176 -43.12 54.46 1.53
N THR A 177 -43.81 54.30 0.41
CA THR A 177 -43.48 53.40 -0.72
C THR A 177 -42.09 53.66 -1.30
N ASP A 178 -41.38 52.62 -1.75
CA ASP A 178 -40.50 52.70 -2.93
C ASP A 178 -40.25 51.31 -3.56
N GLU A 179 -40.09 51.28 -4.89
CA GLU A 179 -40.06 50.08 -5.74
C GLU A 179 -38.63 49.67 -6.15
N ASP A 180 -38.29 48.39 -5.98
CA ASP A 180 -36.94 47.85 -6.23
C ASP A 180 -36.70 47.52 -7.72
N GLN A 181 -36.52 48.55 -8.55
CA GLN A 181 -36.34 48.42 -10.01
C GLN A 181 -34.87 48.53 -10.43
N LEU A 182 -34.19 47.40 -10.68
CA LEU A 182 -32.78 47.38 -11.09
C LEU A 182 -32.58 47.88 -12.54
N SER A 183 -31.62 48.80 -12.71
CA SER A 183 -31.34 49.45 -13.99
C SER A 183 -30.78 48.51 -15.07
N SER A 184 -31.35 48.64 -16.28
CA SER A 184 -31.07 47.83 -17.48
C SER A 184 -29.58 47.79 -17.89
N THR A 185 -28.80 48.81 -17.55
CA THR A 185 -27.37 48.90 -17.91
C THR A 185 -26.47 47.89 -17.19
N ALA A 186 -26.87 47.38 -16.01
CA ALA A 186 -26.09 46.39 -15.28
C ALA A 186 -26.16 44.98 -15.91
N VAL A 187 -27.27 44.65 -16.58
CA VAL A 187 -27.53 43.32 -17.14
C VAL A 187 -26.68 43.03 -18.38
N ALA A 188 -26.43 44.05 -19.21
CA ALA A 188 -25.72 43.90 -20.48
C ALA A 188 -24.24 43.50 -20.33
N GLY A 189 -23.55 43.99 -19.29
CA GLY A 189 -22.12 43.70 -19.07
C GLY A 189 -21.83 42.26 -18.61
N ILE A 190 -22.74 41.67 -17.83
CA ILE A 190 -22.54 40.36 -17.20
C ILE A 190 -22.62 39.22 -18.24
N ALA A 191 -23.49 39.35 -19.25
CA ALA A 191 -23.70 38.35 -20.28
C ALA A 191 -22.45 38.10 -21.17
N VAL A 192 -21.69 39.15 -21.49
CA VAL A 192 -20.50 39.06 -22.36
C VAL A 192 -19.30 38.48 -21.61
N GLY A 193 -19.12 38.83 -20.33
CA GLY A 193 -18.04 38.28 -19.51
C GLY A 193 -18.17 36.77 -19.25
N ALA A 194 -19.40 36.30 -19.04
CA ALA A 194 -19.67 34.89 -18.73
C ALA A 194 -19.31 33.93 -19.89
N THR A 195 -19.59 34.32 -21.13
CA THR A 195 -19.32 33.47 -22.30
C THR A 195 -17.82 33.34 -22.60
N LEU A 196 -17.07 34.45 -22.53
CA LEU A 196 -15.61 34.43 -22.67
C LEU A 196 -14.95 33.60 -21.55
N GLY A 197 -15.39 33.77 -20.30
CA GLY A 197 -14.88 33.00 -19.16
C GLY A 197 -15.13 31.50 -19.30
N ALA A 198 -16.35 31.10 -19.69
CA ALA A 198 -16.71 29.70 -19.90
C ALA A 198 -15.90 29.05 -21.06
N LEU A 199 -15.73 29.75 -22.18
CA LEU A 199 -14.92 29.28 -23.31
C LEU A 199 -13.45 29.09 -22.92
N LEU A 200 -12.88 30.02 -22.14
CA LEU A 200 -11.49 29.92 -21.69
C LEU A 200 -11.29 28.74 -20.73
N LEU A 201 -12.23 28.52 -19.80
CA LEU A 201 -12.21 27.37 -18.87
C LEU A 201 -12.33 26.04 -19.61
N LEU A 202 -13.23 25.94 -20.60
CA LEU A 202 -13.37 24.73 -21.43
C LEU A 202 -12.09 24.42 -22.23
N ALA A 203 -11.45 25.45 -22.80
CA ALA A 203 -10.17 25.29 -23.50
C ALA A 203 -9.05 24.79 -22.57
N LEU A 204 -8.97 25.33 -21.35
CA LEU A 204 -8.00 24.91 -20.34
C LEU A 204 -8.23 23.46 -19.87
N LEU A 205 -9.49 23.08 -19.58
CA LEU A 205 -9.83 21.68 -19.23
C LEU A 205 -9.49 20.72 -20.37
N ALA A 206 -9.88 21.04 -21.61
CA ALA A 206 -9.56 20.23 -22.78
C ALA A 206 -8.05 20.08 -22.98
N GLY A 207 -7.29 21.17 -22.80
CA GLY A 207 -5.82 21.16 -22.84
C GLY A 207 -5.19 20.28 -21.75
N LEU A 208 -5.66 20.37 -20.51
CA LEU A 208 -5.22 19.53 -19.40
C LEU A 208 -5.50 18.05 -19.64
N VAL A 209 -6.72 17.69 -20.04
CA VAL A 209 -7.11 16.30 -20.37
C VAL A 209 -6.24 15.77 -21.51
N ARG A 210 -6.03 16.54 -22.58
CA ARG A 210 -5.22 16.13 -23.74
C ARG A 210 -3.74 15.97 -23.36
N ARG A 211 -3.20 16.83 -22.48
CA ARG A 211 -1.82 16.72 -21.95
C ARG A 211 -1.64 15.51 -21.03
N CYS A 212 -2.64 15.19 -20.21
CA CYS A 212 -2.66 13.99 -19.37
C CYS A 212 -2.75 12.71 -20.20
N ILE A 213 -3.59 12.67 -21.24
CA ILE A 213 -3.68 11.53 -22.16
C ILE A 213 -2.37 11.37 -22.94
N LYS A 214 -1.77 12.45 -23.46
CA LYS A 214 -0.48 12.36 -24.17
C LYS A 214 0.62 11.77 -23.28
N ARG A 215 0.79 12.31 -22.06
CA ARG A 215 1.75 11.78 -21.06
C ARG A 215 1.56 10.28 -20.75
N ARG A 216 0.33 9.76 -20.81
CA ARG A 216 0.04 8.32 -20.64
C ARG A 216 0.43 7.48 -21.86
N ARG A 217 0.35 8.05 -23.07
CA ARG A 217 0.77 7.37 -24.32
C ARG A 217 2.29 7.31 -24.44
N ASP A 218 2.98 8.41 -24.11
CA ASP A 218 4.44 8.49 -24.14
C ASP A 218 5.09 7.43 -23.20
N MET A 219 4.43 7.09 -22.09
CA MET A 219 4.87 6.03 -21.15
C MET A 219 4.55 4.60 -21.63
N ALA A 220 3.49 4.41 -22.42
CA ALA A 220 3.13 3.10 -22.96
C ALA A 220 4.15 2.65 -24.02
N VAL A 221 4.59 3.57 -24.89
CA VAL A 221 5.55 3.27 -25.97
C VAL A 221 6.91 2.82 -25.43
N HIS A 222 7.41 3.42 -24.34
CA HIS A 222 8.67 2.99 -23.73
C HIS A 222 8.56 1.60 -23.07
N THR A 223 7.40 1.29 -22.50
CA THR A 223 7.16 0.01 -21.81
C THR A 223 7.21 -1.18 -22.78
N GLU A 224 6.72 -1.03 -24.02
CA GLU A 224 6.72 -2.09 -25.03
C GLU A 224 8.14 -2.42 -25.53
N GLY A 225 8.98 -1.39 -25.76
CA GLY A 225 10.39 -1.56 -26.09
C GLY A 225 11.18 -2.26 -24.98
N ASP A 226 10.99 -1.84 -23.73
CA ASP A 226 11.69 -2.44 -22.58
C ASP A 226 11.28 -3.91 -22.35
N ILE A 227 10.02 -4.26 -22.58
CA ILE A 227 9.53 -5.65 -22.49
C ILE A 227 10.18 -6.54 -23.54
N LEU A 228 10.32 -6.07 -24.79
CA LEU A 228 10.99 -6.83 -25.86
C LEU A 228 12.49 -7.03 -25.57
N VAL A 229 13.18 -5.97 -25.13
CA VAL A 229 14.61 -6.06 -24.73
C VAL A 229 14.80 -6.99 -23.52
N TYR A 230 13.84 -7.06 -22.59
CA TYR A 230 13.88 -8.02 -21.50
C TYR A 230 13.63 -9.46 -21.97
N ALA A 231 12.68 -9.67 -22.89
CA ALA A 231 12.39 -10.98 -23.46
C ALA A 231 13.57 -11.54 -24.28
N GLU A 232 14.26 -10.70 -25.06
CA GLU A 232 15.44 -11.09 -25.84
C GLU A 232 16.60 -11.54 -24.92
N ARG A 233 16.86 -10.82 -23.82
CA ARG A 233 17.84 -11.27 -22.80
C ARG A 233 17.47 -12.60 -22.15
N GLN A 234 16.18 -12.85 -21.90
CA GLN A 234 15.71 -14.11 -21.32
C GLN A 234 15.86 -15.29 -22.29
N LEU A 235 15.77 -15.06 -23.60
CA LEU A 235 16.09 -16.08 -24.61
C LEU A 235 17.60 -16.38 -24.63
N HIS A 236 18.45 -15.35 -24.75
CA HIS A 236 19.90 -15.53 -24.71
C HIS A 236 20.40 -16.21 -23.43
N ALA A 237 19.91 -15.79 -22.27
CA ALA A 237 20.26 -16.42 -20.99
C ALA A 237 19.78 -17.88 -20.89
N LYS A 238 18.69 -18.24 -21.59
CA LYS A 238 18.18 -19.62 -21.63
C LYS A 238 19.00 -20.50 -22.58
N ASP A 239 19.50 -19.95 -23.68
CA ASP A 239 20.37 -20.67 -24.61
C ASP A 239 21.77 -20.88 -24.02
N GLU A 240 22.34 -19.86 -23.35
CA GLU A 240 23.53 -20.03 -22.50
C GLU A 240 23.28 -21.04 -21.37
N ALA A 241 22.08 -21.03 -20.78
CA ALA A 241 21.70 -22.02 -19.76
C ALA A 241 21.48 -23.44 -20.29
N ALA A 242 21.31 -23.61 -21.60
CA ALA A 242 21.29 -24.90 -22.26
C ALA A 242 22.72 -25.36 -22.61
N ALA A 243 23.60 -24.44 -23.04
CA ALA A 243 24.98 -24.73 -23.41
C ALA A 243 25.77 -25.40 -22.28
N TRP A 244 25.73 -24.88 -21.05
CA TRP A 244 26.47 -25.49 -19.93
C TRP A 244 25.97 -26.88 -19.53
N LYS A 245 24.77 -27.29 -19.95
CA LYS A 245 24.25 -28.64 -19.69
C LYS A 245 24.76 -29.71 -20.68
N LEU A 246 25.37 -29.30 -21.79
CA LEU A 246 25.98 -30.21 -22.76
C LEU A 246 27.47 -30.47 -22.49
N GLU A 247 28.15 -29.60 -21.74
CA GLU A 247 29.58 -29.74 -21.41
C GLU A 247 29.80 -30.30 -19.99
N LEU A 248 29.37 -31.54 -19.75
CA LEU A 248 29.85 -32.33 -18.61
C LEU A 248 31.07 -33.18 -19.05
N PRO A 249 32.28 -32.95 -18.49
CA PRO A 249 33.46 -33.68 -18.91
C PRO A 249 33.44 -35.14 -18.40
N VAL A 250 33.51 -36.09 -19.34
CA VAL A 250 33.53 -37.54 -19.09
C VAL A 250 34.93 -38.01 -18.64
N HIS A 251 35.49 -37.39 -17.59
CA HIS A 251 36.81 -37.79 -17.08
C HIS A 251 37.03 -37.52 -15.58
N SER A 252 36.40 -38.34 -14.73
CA SER A 252 36.81 -38.51 -13.32
C SER A 252 36.38 -39.88 -12.77
N ARG A 253 36.77 -40.95 -13.46
CA ARG A 253 36.72 -42.32 -12.92
C ARG A 253 38.13 -42.87 -12.73
N GLU A 254 38.94 -42.15 -11.96
CA GLU A 254 40.16 -42.72 -11.43
C GLU A 254 39.83 -43.83 -10.44
N ARG A 255 40.61 -44.89 -10.53
CA ARG A 255 40.32 -46.19 -9.95
C ARG A 255 41.17 -46.34 -8.70
N PHE A 256 40.58 -46.16 -7.52
CA PHE A 256 41.20 -46.56 -6.26
C PHE A 256 41.25 -48.10 -6.21
N GLU A 257 42.34 -48.68 -6.70
CA GLU A 257 42.70 -50.06 -6.39
C GLU A 257 43.25 -50.10 -4.96
N VAL A 258 42.52 -50.74 -4.05
CA VAL A 258 42.93 -50.92 -2.65
C VAL A 258 43.91 -52.08 -2.60
N GLU A 259 45.20 -51.76 -2.43
CA GLU A 259 46.26 -52.74 -2.25
C GLU A 259 46.09 -53.44 -0.89
N ALA A 260 45.65 -54.70 -0.93
CA ALA A 260 45.48 -55.53 0.25
C ALA A 260 46.82 -56.15 0.67
N CYS A 261 47.44 -55.63 1.72
CA CYS A 261 48.65 -56.21 2.30
C CYS A 261 48.30 -57.47 3.11
N GLU A 262 48.95 -58.59 2.77
CA GLU A 262 48.68 -59.93 3.30
C GLU A 262 49.27 -60.13 4.72
N PRO A 263 48.52 -60.70 5.70
CA PRO A 263 49.04 -60.93 7.04
C PRO A 263 49.88 -62.21 7.12
N ARG A 264 51.22 -62.08 7.19
CA ARG A 264 52.12 -63.20 7.51
C ARG A 264 51.77 -63.83 8.86
N HIS A 265 51.38 -65.09 8.82
CA HIS A 265 51.36 -65.98 9.99
C HIS A 265 52.65 -66.81 10.01
N GLU A 266 53.47 -66.64 11.05
CA GLU A 266 54.46 -67.64 11.46
C GLU A 266 54.25 -67.92 12.96
N MET A 267 54.06 -69.20 13.30
CA MET A 267 53.97 -69.70 14.68
C MET A 267 55.12 -70.70 14.93
N PRO A 268 55.56 -70.85 16.19
CA PRO A 268 56.82 -71.53 16.51
C PRO A 268 56.69 -73.05 16.61
N CYS A 269 57.78 -73.75 16.27
CA CYS A 269 58.14 -75.10 16.69
C CYS A 269 59.68 -75.17 16.78
#